data_AF-A0A7C5JGL7-F1
#
_entry.id   AF-A0A7C5JGL7-F1
#
_cell.length_a   1.000
_cell.length_b   1.000
_cell.length_c   1.000
_cell.angle_alpha   90.00
_cell.angle_beta   90.00
_cell.angle_gamma   90.00
#
_symmetry.space_group_name_H-M   'P 1'
#
loop_
_entity.id
_entity.type
_entity.pdbx_description
1 polymer ?
#
loop_
_entity_poly.entity_id
_entity_poly.type
_entity_poly.pdbx_seq_one_letter_code
_entity_poly.pdbx_strand_id
1 'polypeptide(L)'
;AAFEYIFNVEHEANSAGVRDMLDITYITNESFLGDFGMGGIHFKFGGYITSSKVFAESLYSERDIDWINGAHVNKVEAGKVSYELLDGSEGEKEFDFAMLIPPFSGVGLKVFAKDGSDITDTVIAPNGFMKVDADYTPKPYEEWKASDWPNTLQNPTYKNMFAVGIAFAPPHIISKPMSSPNGTPINPTPPRTGMPAAMMGKAVAQSIVDMINGASEPTHTANMSEMGAACVASAGKGLTSGTAAAMTVYPIIPDFEKYPGTGRDLNGTSGELGLAAHWVKHILHHLFIWKAKLRPGWTLIPE
;
A
#
# COMPACT_ATOMS: atom_id res chain seq x y z
N ALA A 1 -2.50 7.23 -1.47
CA ALA A 1 -2.36 8.57 -0.87
C ALA A 1 -1.97 9.60 -1.92
N ALA A 2 -0.82 9.46 -2.59
CA ALA A 2 -0.38 10.39 -3.64
C ALA A 2 -1.42 10.55 -4.77
N PHE A 3 -1.90 9.43 -5.32
CA PHE A 3 -3.01 9.38 -6.29
C PHE A 3 -4.24 10.17 -5.84
N GLU A 4 -4.70 9.99 -4.60
CA GLU A 4 -5.88 10.70 -4.10
C GLU A 4 -5.62 12.20 -3.91
N TYR A 5 -4.43 12.55 -3.41
CA TYR A 5 -4.11 13.93 -3.10
C TYR A 5 -4.05 14.78 -4.37
N ILE A 6 -3.40 14.30 -5.42
CA ILE A 6 -3.26 15.05 -6.67
C ILE A 6 -4.62 15.30 -7.36
N PHE A 7 -5.51 14.29 -7.37
CA PHE A 7 -6.86 14.49 -7.91
C PHE A 7 -7.74 15.38 -7.05
N ASN A 8 -7.53 15.42 -5.74
CA ASN A 8 -8.24 16.38 -4.90
C ASN A 8 -7.70 17.81 -5.14
N VAL A 9 -6.40 18.00 -5.30
CA VAL A 9 -5.83 19.33 -5.67
C VAL A 9 -6.39 19.80 -7.02
N GLU A 10 -6.37 18.93 -8.03
CA GLU A 10 -6.95 19.23 -9.34
C GLU A 10 -8.44 19.57 -9.24
N HIS A 11 -9.21 18.78 -8.49
CA HIS A 11 -10.64 19.01 -8.32
C HIS A 11 -10.95 20.35 -7.62
N GLU A 12 -10.18 20.72 -6.60
CA GLU A 12 -10.34 22.01 -5.91
C GLU A 12 -9.97 23.18 -6.84
N ALA A 13 -8.91 23.05 -7.64
CA ALA A 13 -8.54 24.05 -8.63
C ALA A 13 -9.62 24.24 -9.70
N ASN A 14 -10.21 23.14 -10.17
CA ASN A 14 -11.32 23.17 -11.13
C ASN A 14 -12.57 23.81 -10.50
N SER A 15 -12.90 23.44 -9.26
CA SER A 15 -14.03 24.03 -8.51
C SER A 15 -13.86 25.53 -8.25
N ALA A 16 -12.63 25.99 -8.08
CA ALA A 16 -12.29 27.40 -7.95
C ALA A 16 -12.18 28.16 -9.29
N GLY A 17 -12.29 27.46 -10.43
CA GLY A 17 -12.21 28.06 -11.77
C GLY A 17 -10.79 28.50 -12.17
N VAL A 18 -9.75 27.91 -11.58
CA VAL A 18 -8.34 28.26 -11.83
C VAL A 18 -7.50 27.08 -12.33
N ARG A 19 -8.12 25.95 -12.69
CA ARG A 19 -7.42 24.74 -13.15
C ARG A 19 -6.50 25.00 -14.34
N ASP A 20 -6.96 25.80 -15.30
CA ASP A 20 -6.19 26.14 -16.51
C ASP A 20 -4.97 27.04 -16.24
N MET A 21 -4.85 27.56 -15.01
CA MET A 21 -3.70 28.35 -14.56
C MET A 21 -2.64 27.50 -13.83
N LEU A 22 -2.84 26.19 -13.73
CA LEU A 22 -1.96 25.29 -12.99
C LEU A 22 -1.35 24.22 -13.90
N ASP A 23 -0.04 24.08 -13.83
CA ASP A 23 0.67 22.91 -14.35
C ASP A 23 0.77 21.86 -13.24
N ILE A 24 0.13 20.70 -13.45
CA ILE A 24 0.08 19.63 -12.45
C ILE A 24 0.86 18.42 -12.99
N THR A 25 1.87 17.96 -12.25
CA THR A 25 2.69 16.79 -12.60
C THR A 25 2.75 15.79 -11.44
N TYR A 26 2.55 14.51 -11.75
CA TYR A 26 2.71 13.39 -10.82
C TYR A 26 4.07 12.72 -10.98
N ILE A 27 4.93 12.86 -9.98
CA ILE A 27 6.20 12.13 -9.90
C ILE A 27 6.01 10.86 -9.07
N THR A 28 6.47 9.71 -9.58
CA THR A 28 6.37 8.42 -8.87
C THR A 28 7.57 7.53 -9.10
N ASN A 29 7.90 6.73 -8.09
CA ASN A 29 8.89 5.66 -8.16
C ASN A 29 8.31 4.33 -8.69
N GLU A 30 7.03 4.31 -9.04
CA GLU A 30 6.40 3.19 -9.75
C GLU A 30 7.00 3.07 -11.16
N SER A 31 7.32 1.85 -11.61
CA SER A 31 7.90 1.62 -12.95
C SER A 31 6.90 1.94 -14.09
N PHE A 32 5.62 1.90 -13.77
CA PHE A 32 4.52 2.40 -14.61
C PHE A 32 3.42 2.96 -13.70
N LEU A 33 2.64 3.90 -14.24
CA LEU A 33 1.54 4.53 -13.51
C LEU A 33 0.47 3.48 -13.13
N GLY A 34 0.05 3.46 -11.86
CA GLY A 34 -0.96 2.50 -11.39
C GLY A 34 -0.40 1.13 -11.00
N ASP A 35 0.90 1.00 -10.76
CA ASP A 35 1.50 -0.17 -10.11
C ASP A 35 0.96 -0.34 -8.68
N PHE A 36 0.77 0.78 -7.98
CA PHE A 36 0.29 0.90 -6.60
C PHE A 36 1.13 0.15 -5.55
N GLY A 37 2.37 -0.22 -5.87
CA GLY A 37 3.24 -1.03 -5.01
C GLY A 37 2.83 -2.49 -4.95
N MET A 38 2.06 -2.96 -5.93
CA MET A 38 1.43 -4.28 -5.98
C MET A 38 1.66 -5.01 -7.31
N GLY A 39 2.56 -4.50 -8.15
CA GLY A 39 2.82 -5.01 -9.50
C GLY A 39 1.67 -4.73 -10.48
N GLY A 40 0.86 -3.70 -10.21
CA GLY A 40 -0.39 -3.44 -10.94
C GLY A 40 -1.49 -4.45 -10.62
N ILE A 41 -2.69 -4.21 -11.14
CA ILE A 41 -3.89 -5.03 -10.90
C ILE A 41 -4.64 -5.20 -12.21
N HIS A 42 -5.18 -6.40 -12.44
CA HIS A 42 -6.21 -6.63 -13.46
C HIS A 42 -7.55 -6.79 -12.77
N PHE A 43 -8.53 -5.94 -13.09
CA PHE A 43 -9.83 -5.92 -12.42
C PHE A 43 -10.97 -5.74 -13.41
N LYS A 44 -12.17 -6.19 -13.02
CA LYS A 44 -13.40 -5.92 -13.77
C LYS A 44 -13.79 -4.46 -13.58
N PHE A 45 -13.90 -3.72 -14.69
CA PHE A 45 -14.38 -2.35 -14.76
C PHE A 45 -15.27 -2.18 -15.98
N GLY A 46 -16.50 -1.68 -15.81
CA GLY A 46 -17.41 -1.43 -16.93
C GLY A 46 -17.73 -2.67 -17.79
N GLY A 47 -17.68 -3.88 -17.21
CA GLY A 47 -17.95 -5.14 -17.91
C GLY A 47 -16.76 -5.80 -18.59
N TYR A 48 -15.57 -5.20 -18.56
CA TYR A 48 -14.34 -5.74 -19.15
C TYR A 48 -13.22 -5.86 -18.11
N ILE A 49 -12.22 -6.69 -18.40
CA ILE A 49 -11.00 -6.75 -17.59
C ILE A 49 -10.06 -5.65 -18.08
N THR A 50 -9.71 -4.73 -17.19
CA THR A 50 -8.75 -3.65 -17.46
C THR A 50 -7.57 -3.74 -16.50
N SER A 51 -6.42 -3.22 -16.94
CA SER A 51 -5.26 -3.06 -16.06
C SER A 51 -5.34 -1.73 -15.31
N SER A 52 -4.80 -1.70 -14.10
CA SER A 52 -4.65 -0.47 -13.31
C SER A 52 -3.81 0.58 -14.02
N LYS A 53 -2.91 0.16 -14.92
CA LYS A 53 -2.16 1.05 -15.80
C LYS A 53 -3.08 1.84 -16.73
N VAL A 54 -3.88 1.14 -17.54
CA VAL A 54 -4.81 1.79 -18.48
C VAL A 54 -5.80 2.67 -17.73
N PHE A 55 -6.31 2.19 -16.59
CA PHE A 55 -7.20 2.97 -15.73
C PHE A 55 -6.54 4.27 -15.25
N ALA A 56 -5.33 4.19 -14.71
CA ALA A 56 -4.64 5.37 -14.19
C ALA A 56 -4.26 6.33 -15.32
N GLU A 57 -3.60 5.86 -16.39
CA GLU A 57 -3.24 6.71 -17.54
C GLU A 57 -4.46 7.44 -18.12
N SER A 58 -5.60 6.75 -18.25
CA SER A 58 -6.84 7.37 -18.74
C SER A 58 -7.32 8.50 -17.83
N LEU A 59 -7.32 8.29 -16.51
CA LEU A 59 -7.80 9.28 -15.53
C LEU A 59 -6.87 10.50 -15.44
N TYR A 60 -5.56 10.29 -15.54
CA TYR A 60 -4.58 11.38 -15.56
C TYR A 60 -4.69 12.21 -16.85
N SER A 61 -4.79 11.55 -18.01
CA SER A 61 -4.97 12.23 -19.30
C SER A 61 -6.30 12.98 -19.38
N GLU A 62 -7.41 12.42 -18.88
CA GLU A 62 -8.72 13.10 -18.85
C GLU A 62 -8.68 14.42 -18.07
N ARG A 63 -7.80 14.51 -17.06
CA ARG A 63 -7.67 15.67 -16.17
C ARG A 63 -6.47 16.56 -16.47
N ASP A 64 -5.82 16.33 -17.60
CA ASP A 64 -4.66 17.08 -18.06
C ASP A 64 -3.52 17.12 -17.02
N ILE A 65 -3.25 15.98 -16.37
CA ILE A 65 -2.17 15.83 -15.39
C ILE A 65 -1.03 15.02 -16.04
N ASP A 66 0.13 15.64 -16.18
CA ASP A 66 1.34 14.97 -16.65
C ASP A 66 1.89 14.01 -15.58
N TRP A 67 2.68 13.01 -15.98
CA TRP A 67 3.34 12.13 -15.04
C TRP A 67 4.78 11.78 -15.44
N ILE A 68 5.57 11.47 -14.42
CA ILE A 68 6.96 11.01 -14.52
C ILE A 68 7.08 9.74 -13.68
N ASN A 69 7.24 8.62 -14.36
CA ASN A 69 7.32 7.29 -13.74
C ASN A 69 8.79 6.87 -13.57
N GLY A 70 9.03 5.92 -12.68
CA GLY A 70 10.36 5.39 -12.46
C GLY A 70 11.35 6.45 -11.97
N ALA A 71 10.87 7.44 -11.22
CA ALA A 71 11.68 8.53 -10.70
C ALA A 71 12.14 8.25 -9.26
N HIS A 72 13.44 8.38 -9.02
CA HIS A 72 14.03 8.50 -7.70
C HIS A 72 14.30 9.98 -7.43
N VAL A 73 13.58 10.58 -6.49
CA VAL A 73 13.84 11.97 -6.09
C VAL A 73 15.10 12.02 -5.23
N ASN A 74 16.16 12.63 -5.77
CA ASN A 74 17.48 12.70 -5.13
C ASN A 74 17.55 13.86 -4.14
N LYS A 75 16.97 15.00 -4.53
CA LYS A 75 17.10 16.26 -3.79
C LYS A 75 15.86 17.13 -3.98
N VAL A 76 15.40 17.74 -2.90
CA VAL A 76 14.35 18.76 -2.92
C VAL A 76 14.93 20.05 -2.38
N GLU A 77 14.83 21.12 -3.17
CA GLU A 77 15.26 22.48 -2.83
C GLU A 77 14.07 23.44 -2.90
N ALA A 78 14.29 24.70 -2.53
CA ALA A 78 13.27 25.73 -2.68
C ALA A 78 12.90 25.87 -4.16
N GLY A 79 11.66 25.49 -4.49
CA GLY A 79 11.08 25.62 -5.83
C GLY A 79 11.57 24.62 -6.88
N LYS A 80 12.36 23.61 -6.50
CA LYS A 80 12.93 22.65 -7.47
C LYS A 80 13.13 21.26 -6.88
N VAL A 81 12.82 20.23 -7.67
CA VAL A 81 13.14 18.84 -7.38
C VAL A 81 14.07 18.28 -8.45
N SER A 82 15.11 17.56 -8.05
CA SER A 82 16.00 16.83 -8.95
C SER A 82 15.80 15.33 -8.73
N TYR A 83 15.73 14.56 -9.82
CA TYR A 83 15.44 13.14 -9.80
C TYR A 83 16.27 12.37 -10.82
N GLU A 84 16.47 11.08 -10.56
CA GLU A 84 17.03 10.10 -11.48
C GLU A 84 15.92 9.18 -12.00
N LEU A 85 15.92 8.87 -13.29
CA LEU A 85 14.98 7.96 -13.92
C LEU A 85 15.54 6.54 -14.03
N LEU A 86 14.64 5.58 -14.29
CA LEU A 86 15.00 4.17 -14.48
C LEU A 86 16.00 3.91 -15.62
N ASP A 87 16.08 4.78 -16.62
CA ASP A 87 17.08 4.68 -17.70
C ASP A 87 18.43 5.30 -17.31
N GLY A 88 18.56 5.86 -16.10
CA GLY A 88 19.74 6.53 -15.58
C GLY A 88 19.85 8.00 -15.96
N SER A 89 18.89 8.56 -16.72
CA SER A 89 18.86 9.98 -16.99
C SER A 89 18.47 10.78 -15.75
N GLU A 90 19.08 11.94 -15.59
CA GLU A 90 18.72 12.90 -14.53
C GLU A 90 17.78 13.96 -15.09
N GLY A 91 16.84 14.41 -14.25
CA GLY A 91 15.90 15.46 -14.58
C GLY A 91 15.69 16.42 -13.43
N GLU A 92 15.18 17.60 -13.76
CA GLU A 92 14.75 18.60 -12.79
C GLU A 92 13.34 19.08 -13.12
N LYS A 93 12.56 19.39 -12.09
CA LYS A 93 11.24 20.00 -12.23
C LYS A 93 11.13 21.15 -11.23
N GLU A 94 10.79 22.32 -11.73
CA GLU A 94 10.45 23.48 -10.89
C GLU A 94 9.01 23.35 -10.37
N PHE A 95 8.75 23.88 -9.18
CA PHE A 95 7.42 23.85 -8.57
C PHE A 95 7.19 25.07 -7.68
N ASP A 96 5.96 25.59 -7.66
CA ASP A 96 5.51 26.54 -6.62
C ASP A 96 5.00 25.81 -5.37
N PHE A 97 4.49 24.59 -5.56
CA PHE A 97 3.96 23.73 -4.50
C PHE A 97 4.26 22.25 -4.81
N ALA A 98 4.72 21.50 -3.83
CA ALA A 98 5.01 20.08 -3.96
C ALA A 98 4.57 19.28 -2.74
N MET A 99 4.17 18.03 -2.98
CA MET A 99 3.88 17.04 -1.95
C MET A 99 4.45 15.70 -2.40
N LEU A 100 5.39 15.16 -1.62
CA LEU A 100 5.97 13.84 -1.82
C LEU A 100 5.60 12.93 -0.64
N ILE A 101 5.29 11.67 -0.95
CA ILE A 101 5.11 10.65 0.07
C ILE A 101 6.48 10.06 0.40
N PRO A 102 6.97 10.14 1.65
CA PRO A 102 8.26 9.58 2.01
C PRO A 102 8.21 8.05 2.05
N PRO A 103 9.36 7.38 1.86
CA PRO A 103 9.46 5.95 2.12
C PRO A 103 9.19 5.65 3.59
N PHE A 104 8.72 4.42 3.87
CA PHE A 104 8.53 3.98 5.25
C PHE A 104 9.80 3.30 5.79
N SER A 105 10.13 3.60 7.03
CA SER A 105 11.08 2.85 7.85
C SER A 105 10.43 2.56 9.19
N GLY A 106 10.93 1.56 9.90
CA GLY A 106 10.55 1.37 11.29
C GLY A 106 11.01 2.52 12.16
N VAL A 107 10.37 2.67 13.31
CA VAL A 107 10.54 3.80 14.24
C VAL A 107 11.88 3.81 15.00
N GLY A 108 12.80 2.88 14.70
CA GLY A 108 14.11 2.79 15.35
C GLY A 108 14.08 2.25 16.78
N LEU A 109 13.15 1.33 17.08
CA LEU A 109 13.06 0.71 18.41
C LEU A 109 14.29 -0.15 18.71
N LYS A 110 14.90 0.10 19.87
CA LYS A 110 15.85 -0.82 20.51
C LYS A 110 15.08 -1.89 21.27
N VAL A 111 15.52 -3.14 21.16
CA VAL A 111 14.93 -4.29 21.85
C VAL A 111 15.98 -4.91 22.75
N PHE A 112 15.67 -5.04 24.04
CA PHE A 112 16.59 -5.60 25.04
C PHE A 112 15.99 -6.86 25.65
N ALA A 113 16.83 -7.87 25.87
CA ALA A 113 16.45 -9.05 26.64
C ALA A 113 16.40 -8.74 28.14
N LYS A 114 15.87 -9.68 28.93
CA LYS A 114 15.71 -9.53 30.38
C LYS A 114 17.05 -9.30 31.12
N ASP A 115 18.15 -9.81 30.57
CA ASP A 115 19.51 -9.63 31.11
C ASP A 115 20.16 -8.30 30.69
N GLY A 116 19.46 -7.47 29.91
CA GLY A 116 19.95 -6.19 29.40
C GLY A 116 20.74 -6.28 28.09
N SER A 117 20.90 -7.47 27.51
CA SER A 117 21.55 -7.61 26.19
C SER A 117 20.71 -6.98 25.08
N ASP A 118 21.37 -6.33 24.11
CA ASP A 118 20.73 -5.75 22.92
C ASP A 118 20.43 -6.88 21.92
N ILE A 119 19.15 -7.15 21.70
CA ILE A 119 18.64 -8.18 20.77
C ILE A 119 17.96 -7.54 19.56
N THR A 120 18.19 -6.24 19.33
CA THR A 120 17.53 -5.47 18.26
C THR A 120 17.73 -6.15 16.91
N ASP A 121 18.95 -6.54 16.54
CA ASP A 121 19.24 -7.15 15.24
C ASP A 121 18.64 -8.56 15.09
N THR A 122 18.30 -9.22 16.20
CA THR A 122 17.56 -10.49 16.17
C THR A 122 16.09 -10.26 15.83
N VAL A 123 15.49 -9.19 16.36
CA VAL A 123 14.03 -8.93 16.30
C VAL A 123 13.64 -8.00 15.13
N ILE A 124 14.49 -7.04 14.81
CA ILE A 124 14.26 -5.97 13.86
C ILE A 124 15.11 -6.22 12.61
N ALA A 125 14.53 -6.07 11.43
CA ALA A 125 15.22 -6.14 10.15
C ALA A 125 15.95 -4.81 9.88
N PRO A 126 16.96 -4.77 8.97
CA PRO A 126 17.72 -3.55 8.67
C PRO A 126 16.88 -2.33 8.24
N ASN A 127 15.68 -2.56 7.70
CA ASN A 127 14.72 -1.51 7.35
C ASN A 127 13.97 -0.90 8.56
N GLY A 128 14.25 -1.39 9.78
CA GLY A 128 13.66 -0.96 11.04
C GLY A 128 12.36 -1.67 11.41
N PHE A 129 11.79 -2.49 10.52
CA PHE A 129 10.56 -3.23 10.79
C PHE A 129 10.83 -4.53 11.53
N MET A 130 9.83 -5.03 12.26
CA MET A 130 9.96 -6.24 13.06
C MET A 130 9.85 -7.50 12.20
N LYS A 131 10.80 -8.44 12.36
CA LYS A 131 10.76 -9.75 11.72
C LYS A 131 9.60 -10.58 12.29
N VAL A 132 8.88 -11.23 11.38
CA VAL A 132 7.77 -12.15 11.67
C VAL A 132 8.00 -13.48 10.95
N ASP A 133 7.03 -14.38 10.93
CA ASP A 133 7.10 -15.74 10.36
C ASP A 133 7.07 -15.75 8.82
N ALA A 134 7.97 -15.00 8.20
CA ALA A 134 8.16 -14.88 6.75
C ALA A 134 9.48 -15.54 6.30
N ASP A 135 9.58 -15.87 5.01
CA ASP A 135 10.84 -16.29 4.39
C ASP A 135 11.64 -15.08 3.92
N TYR A 136 12.69 -14.74 4.66
CA TYR A 136 13.59 -13.63 4.35
C TYR A 136 14.79 -14.04 3.47
N THR A 137 14.83 -15.26 2.94
CA THR A 137 15.92 -15.73 2.09
C THR A 137 15.99 -14.90 0.81
N PRO A 138 17.12 -14.22 0.51
CA PRO A 138 17.26 -13.46 -0.72
C PRO A 138 17.17 -14.39 -1.94
N LYS A 139 16.24 -14.11 -2.84
CA LYS A 139 16.05 -14.88 -4.08
C LYS A 139 15.56 -13.98 -5.22
N PRO A 140 15.80 -14.37 -6.49
CA PRO A 140 15.34 -13.63 -7.67
C PRO A 140 13.82 -13.43 -7.68
N TYR A 141 13.35 -12.38 -8.38
CA TYR A 141 11.92 -12.05 -8.49
C TYR A 141 11.09 -13.24 -9.00
N GLU A 142 11.64 -14.02 -9.93
CA GLU A 142 11.01 -15.17 -10.56
C GLU A 142 10.80 -16.35 -9.58
N GLU A 143 11.49 -16.34 -8.44
CA GLU A 143 11.39 -17.36 -7.39
C GLU A 143 10.53 -16.92 -6.21
N TRP A 144 10.04 -15.67 -6.19
CA TRP A 144 9.17 -15.19 -5.11
C TRP A 144 7.84 -15.92 -5.10
N LYS A 145 7.40 -16.26 -3.89
CA LYS A 145 6.16 -17.01 -3.68
C LYS A 145 5.24 -16.28 -2.73
N ALA A 146 3.94 -16.49 -2.94
CA ALA A 146 2.89 -16.11 -2.01
C ALA A 146 3.14 -16.65 -0.58
N SER A 147 3.76 -17.83 -0.48
CA SER A 147 4.13 -18.48 0.79
C SER A 147 5.30 -17.82 1.53
N ASP A 148 6.03 -16.91 0.89
CA ASP A 148 7.14 -16.19 1.55
C ASP A 148 6.62 -15.17 2.56
N TRP A 149 5.38 -14.72 2.37
CA TRP A 149 4.71 -13.75 3.23
C TRP A 149 4.18 -14.39 4.52
N PRO A 150 4.17 -13.62 5.62
CA PRO A 150 3.91 -14.17 6.94
C PRO A 150 2.45 -14.62 7.13
N ASN A 151 2.25 -15.60 7.99
CA ASN A 151 0.96 -16.24 8.21
C ASN A 151 0.34 -15.89 9.57
N THR A 152 1.12 -16.05 10.65
CA THR A 152 0.71 -15.84 12.06
C THR A 152 1.15 -14.50 12.60
N LEU A 153 2.09 -13.84 11.93
CA LEU A 153 2.71 -12.57 12.28
C LEU A 153 3.48 -12.58 13.61
N GLN A 154 3.87 -13.77 14.04
CA GLN A 154 4.68 -13.99 15.23
C GLN A 154 6.16 -13.85 14.89
N ASN A 155 6.97 -13.29 15.79
CA ASN A 155 8.41 -13.30 15.65
C ASN A 155 8.95 -14.75 15.70
N PRO A 156 9.85 -15.15 14.79
CA PRO A 156 10.32 -16.54 14.71
C PRO A 156 11.21 -16.96 15.89
N THR A 157 11.82 -16.02 16.60
CA THR A 157 12.70 -16.29 17.75
C THR A 157 11.97 -16.17 19.08
N TYR A 158 11.15 -15.12 19.24
CA TYR A 158 10.47 -14.79 20.49
C TYR A 158 8.96 -14.94 20.36
N LYS A 159 8.43 -16.06 20.86
CA LYS A 159 7.03 -16.48 20.70
C LYS A 159 5.98 -15.56 21.34
N ASN A 160 6.39 -14.67 22.24
CA ASN A 160 5.54 -13.67 22.87
C ASN A 160 5.51 -12.33 22.11
N MET A 161 6.15 -12.25 20.94
CA MET A 161 6.27 -11.02 20.16
C MET A 161 5.57 -11.16 18.81
N PHE A 162 4.82 -10.13 18.42
CA PHE A 162 4.04 -10.08 17.18
C PHE A 162 4.13 -8.68 16.56
N ALA A 163 3.98 -8.58 15.24
CA ALA A 163 3.88 -7.31 14.53
C ALA A 163 2.78 -7.33 13.47
N VAL A 164 1.95 -6.28 13.44
CA VAL A 164 0.80 -6.18 12.53
C VAL A 164 0.85 -4.90 11.71
N GLY A 165 0.19 -4.89 10.55
CA GLY A 165 0.09 -3.72 9.69
C GLY A 165 1.45 -3.29 9.13
N ILE A 166 1.75 -1.99 9.15
CA ILE A 166 3.00 -1.45 8.59
C ILE A 166 4.24 -1.94 9.35
N ALA A 167 4.10 -2.32 10.63
CA ALA A 167 5.21 -2.56 11.56
C ALA A 167 5.99 -3.86 11.29
N PHE A 168 5.40 -4.86 10.62
CA PHE A 168 6.14 -6.07 10.26
C PHE A 168 7.05 -5.82 9.04
N ALA A 169 8.16 -6.53 8.98
CA ALA A 169 9.12 -6.48 7.89
C ALA A 169 8.61 -7.33 6.71
N PRO A 170 8.31 -6.74 5.54
CA PRO A 170 8.02 -7.50 4.34
C PRO A 170 9.24 -8.38 3.97
N PRO A 171 9.03 -9.63 3.53
CA PRO A 171 10.14 -10.49 3.07
C PRO A 171 10.79 -9.95 1.80
N HIS A 172 9.99 -9.35 0.92
CA HIS A 172 10.38 -8.70 -0.32
C HIS A 172 9.35 -7.65 -0.72
N ILE A 173 9.62 -6.87 -1.77
CA ILE A 173 8.60 -6.00 -2.38
C ILE A 173 7.60 -6.84 -3.21
N ILE A 174 6.49 -6.26 -3.67
CA ILE A 174 5.52 -6.99 -4.51
C ILE A 174 5.81 -6.77 -5.99
N SER A 175 5.99 -5.50 -6.35
CA SER A 175 6.33 -5.12 -7.73
C SER A 175 7.71 -5.64 -8.11
N LYS A 176 7.92 -5.90 -9.40
CA LYS A 176 9.23 -6.32 -9.90
C LYS A 176 10.30 -5.31 -9.49
N PRO A 177 11.41 -5.74 -8.85
CA PRO A 177 12.54 -4.87 -8.55
C PRO A 177 13.10 -4.21 -9.80
N MET A 178 13.20 -2.89 -9.75
CA MET A 178 13.84 -2.07 -10.75
C MET A 178 14.99 -1.28 -10.13
N SER A 179 16.00 -1.00 -10.93
CA SER A 179 17.12 -0.12 -10.59
C SER A 179 17.63 0.53 -11.86
N SER A 180 18.17 1.73 -11.74
CA SER A 180 18.82 2.41 -12.85
C SER A 180 20.18 1.76 -13.18
N PRO A 181 20.79 2.07 -14.33
CA PRO A 181 22.17 1.69 -14.64
C PRO A 181 23.21 2.17 -13.62
N ASN A 182 22.89 3.20 -12.82
CA ASN A 182 23.76 3.72 -11.77
C ASN A 182 23.66 2.93 -10.45
N GLY A 183 22.76 1.93 -10.38
CA GLY A 183 22.53 1.10 -9.20
C GLY A 183 21.53 1.68 -8.20
N THR A 184 20.83 2.76 -8.54
CA THR A 184 19.82 3.38 -7.70
C THR A 184 18.54 2.53 -7.70
N PRO A 185 18.08 2.03 -6.53
CA PRO A 185 16.84 1.25 -6.47
C PRO A 185 15.61 2.17 -6.57
N ILE A 186 14.76 1.93 -7.56
CA ILE A 186 13.55 2.74 -7.82
C ILE A 186 12.34 1.82 -7.76
N ASN A 187 11.79 1.67 -6.55
CA ASN A 187 10.77 0.66 -6.27
C ASN A 187 9.65 1.20 -5.38
N PRO A 188 8.38 0.97 -5.74
CA PRO A 188 7.28 1.29 -4.86
C PRO A 188 7.25 0.33 -3.66
N THR A 189 6.77 0.84 -2.53
CA THR A 189 6.70 0.05 -1.29
C THR A 189 5.40 -0.77 -1.24
N PRO A 190 5.43 -2.03 -0.78
CA PRO A 190 4.22 -2.83 -0.57
C PRO A 190 3.21 -2.14 0.34
N PRO A 191 1.94 -1.98 -0.07
CA PRO A 191 0.93 -1.36 0.76
C PRO A 191 0.43 -2.32 1.84
N ARG A 192 0.43 -1.87 3.11
CA ARG A 192 -0.21 -2.54 4.24
C ARG A 192 -1.39 -1.68 4.68
N THR A 193 -2.51 -1.80 3.97
CA THR A 193 -3.68 -0.91 4.09
C THR A 193 -4.52 -1.19 5.35
N GLY A 194 -5.60 -0.43 5.54
CA GLY A 194 -6.44 -0.51 6.74
C GLY A 194 -7.09 -1.87 6.98
N MET A 195 -7.73 -2.46 5.96
CA MET A 195 -8.39 -3.77 6.08
C MET A 195 -7.40 -4.89 6.44
N PRO A 196 -6.24 -5.05 5.74
CA PRO A 196 -5.20 -6.00 6.15
C PRO A 196 -4.72 -5.77 7.58
N ALA A 197 -4.42 -4.52 7.97
CA ALA A 197 -3.97 -4.22 9.32
C ALA A 197 -5.00 -4.59 10.39
N ALA A 198 -6.29 -4.35 10.12
CA ALA A 198 -7.37 -4.73 11.03
C ALA A 198 -7.54 -6.25 11.15
N MET A 199 -7.50 -6.97 10.03
CA MET A 199 -7.57 -8.43 9.99
C MET A 199 -6.39 -9.07 10.73
N MET A 200 -5.18 -8.55 10.52
CA MET A 200 -3.97 -8.94 11.24
C MET A 200 -4.10 -8.72 12.74
N GLY A 201 -4.55 -7.53 13.15
CA GLY A 201 -4.76 -7.21 14.57
C GLY A 201 -5.76 -8.16 15.24
N LYS A 202 -6.85 -8.50 14.55
CA LYS A 202 -7.85 -9.45 15.04
C LYS A 202 -7.29 -10.86 15.19
N ALA A 203 -6.61 -11.38 14.16
CA ALA A 203 -6.02 -12.71 14.19
C ALA A 203 -4.97 -12.83 15.31
N VAL A 204 -4.05 -11.88 15.40
CA VAL A 204 -3.01 -11.88 16.45
C VAL A 204 -3.63 -11.78 17.85
N ALA A 205 -4.62 -10.91 18.06
CA ALA A 205 -5.26 -10.78 19.36
C ALA A 205 -5.95 -12.09 19.80
N GLN A 206 -6.63 -12.77 18.86
CA GLN A 206 -7.28 -14.06 19.15
C GLN A 206 -6.24 -15.15 19.44
N SER A 207 -5.17 -15.24 18.63
CA SER A 207 -4.06 -16.16 18.88
C SER A 207 -3.43 -15.96 20.26
N ILE A 208 -3.20 -14.71 20.68
CA ILE A 208 -2.66 -14.40 22.01
C ILE A 208 -3.60 -14.90 23.12
N VAL A 209 -4.91 -14.69 22.98
CA VAL A 209 -5.90 -15.17 23.95
C VAL A 209 -5.86 -16.71 24.06
N ASP A 210 -5.82 -17.41 22.92
CA ASP A 210 -5.75 -18.87 22.91
C ASP A 210 -4.45 -19.39 23.52
N MET A 211 -3.33 -18.72 23.24
CA MET A 211 -2.03 -19.05 23.84
C MET A 211 -2.01 -18.85 25.35
N ILE A 212 -2.64 -17.78 25.86
CA ILE A 212 -2.83 -17.57 27.31
C ILE A 212 -3.68 -18.70 27.91
N ASN A 213 -4.65 -19.23 27.16
CA ASN A 213 -5.53 -20.32 27.56
C ASN A 213 -4.93 -21.74 27.34
N GLY A 214 -3.68 -21.83 26.89
CA GLY A 214 -2.93 -23.09 26.81
C GLY A 214 -2.63 -23.60 25.41
N ALA A 215 -2.97 -22.86 24.35
CA ALA A 215 -2.45 -23.18 23.01
C ALA A 215 -0.93 -22.98 22.96
N SER A 216 -0.21 -23.91 22.34
CA SER A 216 1.26 -23.84 22.26
C SER A 216 1.77 -22.90 21.17
N GLU A 217 0.93 -22.59 20.18
CA GLU A 217 1.27 -21.79 18.99
C GLU A 217 0.07 -20.91 18.58
N PRO A 218 0.26 -19.88 17.74
CA PRO A 218 -0.82 -19.06 17.21
C PRO A 218 -1.90 -19.90 16.49
N THR A 219 -3.16 -19.67 16.82
CA THR A 219 -4.32 -20.44 16.32
C THR A 219 -5.05 -19.76 15.16
N HIS A 220 -4.81 -18.47 14.95
CA HIS A 220 -5.40 -17.65 13.89
C HIS A 220 -4.35 -17.06 12.97
N THR A 221 -4.70 -16.92 11.70
CA THR A 221 -3.81 -16.45 10.64
C THR A 221 -4.38 -15.22 9.93
N ALA A 222 -3.48 -14.44 9.35
CA ALA A 222 -3.80 -13.26 8.55
C ALA A 222 -2.71 -13.08 7.48
N ASN A 223 -2.74 -13.93 6.46
CA ASN A 223 -1.79 -13.87 5.34
C ASN A 223 -2.28 -12.95 4.21
N MET A 224 -1.43 -12.03 3.77
CA MET A 224 -1.72 -11.14 2.63
C MET A 224 -1.90 -11.87 1.29
N SER A 225 -1.44 -13.11 1.17
CA SER A 225 -1.70 -13.99 0.01
C SER A 225 -3.04 -14.73 0.06
N GLU A 226 -3.76 -14.65 1.18
CA GLU A 226 -5.07 -15.30 1.40
C GLU A 226 -6.18 -14.33 1.83
N MET A 227 -5.87 -13.03 1.89
CA MET A 227 -6.86 -11.98 2.16
C MET A 227 -6.91 -10.97 1.03
N GLY A 228 -8.05 -10.28 0.94
CA GLY A 228 -8.24 -9.16 0.04
C GLY A 228 -7.98 -7.83 0.71
N ALA A 229 -7.93 -6.78 -0.09
CA ALA A 229 -8.00 -5.42 0.38
C ALA A 229 -9.03 -4.62 -0.43
N ALA A 230 -9.77 -3.76 0.25
CA ALA A 230 -10.56 -2.71 -0.37
C ALA A 230 -9.82 -1.36 -0.20
N CYS A 231 -9.67 -0.62 -1.30
CA CYS A 231 -9.12 0.73 -1.31
C CYS A 231 -10.14 1.67 -1.94
N VAL A 232 -10.39 2.81 -1.30
CA VAL A 232 -11.24 3.86 -1.87
C VAL A 232 -10.45 5.16 -1.87
N ALA A 233 -10.01 5.58 -3.06
CA ALA A 233 -9.26 6.80 -3.29
C ALA A 233 -10.20 7.89 -3.81
N SER A 234 -10.31 9.01 -3.09
CA SER A 234 -11.09 10.15 -3.58
C SER A 234 -10.42 10.73 -4.82
N ALA A 235 -11.24 11.12 -5.80
CA ALA A 235 -10.81 11.78 -7.03
C ALA A 235 -11.56 13.12 -7.20
N GLY A 236 -11.89 13.78 -6.08
CA GLY A 236 -12.77 14.94 -6.02
C GLY A 236 -13.84 14.80 -4.95
N LYS A 237 -14.10 15.89 -4.22
CA LYS A 237 -14.96 15.90 -3.04
C LYS A 237 -16.20 16.74 -3.29
N GLY A 238 -17.37 16.14 -3.09
CA GLY A 238 -18.63 16.87 -3.19
C GLY A 238 -19.80 15.98 -2.82
N LEU A 239 -20.85 16.56 -2.24
CA LEU A 239 -22.02 15.81 -1.77
C LEU A 239 -22.74 15.10 -2.93
N THR A 240 -22.84 15.78 -4.07
CA THR A 240 -23.52 15.29 -5.29
C THR A 240 -22.58 15.20 -6.50
N SER A 241 -21.40 15.81 -6.43
CA SER A 241 -20.40 15.86 -7.50
C SER A 241 -19.10 15.14 -7.15
N GLY A 242 -19.00 14.55 -5.95
CA GLY A 242 -17.81 13.81 -5.52
C GLY A 242 -17.59 12.57 -6.38
N THR A 243 -16.32 12.24 -6.59
CA THR A 243 -15.93 11.01 -7.30
C THR A 243 -14.84 10.30 -6.51
N ALA A 244 -14.85 8.98 -6.52
CA ALA A 244 -13.78 8.18 -5.95
C ALA A 244 -13.57 6.92 -6.78
N ALA A 245 -12.33 6.45 -6.82
CA ALA A 245 -11.97 5.13 -7.32
C ALA A 245 -12.06 4.14 -6.15
N ALA A 246 -13.04 3.25 -6.19
CA ALA A 246 -13.12 2.10 -5.29
C ALA A 246 -12.53 0.88 -6.01
N MET A 247 -11.64 0.17 -5.34
CA MET A 247 -10.99 -1.02 -5.87
C MET A 247 -10.96 -2.11 -4.80
N THR A 248 -11.32 -3.33 -5.18
CA THR A 248 -11.04 -4.53 -4.38
C THR A 248 -9.97 -5.34 -5.08
N VAL A 249 -9.11 -5.96 -4.30
CA VAL A 249 -8.05 -6.85 -4.79
C VAL A 249 -8.04 -8.12 -3.96
N TYR A 250 -7.96 -9.28 -4.61
CA TYR A 250 -7.87 -10.56 -3.92
C TYR A 250 -7.03 -11.58 -4.73
N PRO A 251 -6.01 -12.19 -4.12
CA PRO A 251 -5.32 -11.76 -2.89
C PRO A 251 -4.49 -10.47 -3.10
N ILE A 252 -3.99 -9.90 -2.00
CA ILE A 252 -3.14 -8.70 -2.06
C ILE A 252 -1.78 -9.07 -2.67
N ILE A 253 -1.14 -10.11 -2.14
CA ILE A 253 0.09 -10.68 -2.70
C ILE A 253 -0.31 -11.59 -3.87
N PRO A 254 0.18 -11.33 -5.09
CA PRO A 254 -0.10 -12.19 -6.23
C PRO A 254 0.31 -13.65 -5.98
N ASP A 255 -0.55 -14.57 -6.36
CA ASP A 255 -0.29 -16.01 -6.36
C ASP A 255 -0.53 -16.54 -7.77
N PHE A 256 0.55 -16.65 -8.54
CA PHE A 256 0.51 -17.13 -9.93
C PHE A 256 0.38 -18.65 -10.04
N GLU A 257 0.65 -19.40 -8.97
CA GLU A 257 0.41 -20.84 -8.92
C GLU A 257 -1.10 -21.11 -8.80
N LYS A 258 -1.79 -20.35 -7.94
CA LYS A 258 -3.25 -20.46 -7.71
C LYS A 258 -4.09 -19.72 -8.75
N TYR A 259 -3.63 -18.56 -9.23
CA TYR A 259 -4.34 -17.74 -10.22
C TYR A 259 -3.44 -17.46 -11.43
N PRO A 260 -3.32 -18.43 -12.37
CA PRO A 260 -2.49 -18.28 -13.55
C PRO A 260 -2.83 -17.03 -14.37
N GLY A 261 -1.80 -16.33 -14.85
CA GLY A 261 -1.91 -15.13 -15.69
C GLY A 261 -1.96 -13.82 -14.91
N THR A 262 -2.97 -13.62 -14.06
CA THR A 262 -3.17 -12.35 -13.32
C THR A 262 -2.54 -12.34 -11.93
N GLY A 263 -2.26 -13.52 -11.36
CA GLY A 263 -1.85 -13.70 -9.96
C GLY A 263 -2.97 -13.40 -8.97
N ARG A 264 -4.19 -13.10 -9.45
CA ARG A 264 -5.32 -12.65 -8.63
C ARG A 264 -6.66 -13.18 -9.14
N ASP A 265 -7.59 -13.40 -8.22
CA ASP A 265 -8.96 -13.79 -8.55
C ASP A 265 -9.74 -12.59 -9.09
N LEU A 266 -10.19 -12.68 -10.34
CA LEU A 266 -11.02 -11.67 -11.01
C LEU A 266 -12.46 -11.60 -10.46
N ASN A 267 -12.88 -12.55 -9.63
CA ASN A 267 -14.16 -12.45 -8.92
C ASN A 267 -14.04 -11.63 -7.63
N GLY A 268 -12.90 -11.70 -6.94
CA GLY A 268 -12.60 -10.85 -5.78
C GLY A 268 -11.95 -9.50 -6.12
N THR A 269 -11.53 -9.32 -7.38
CA THR A 269 -10.80 -8.14 -7.84
C THR A 269 -11.64 -7.29 -8.80
N SER A 270 -12.07 -6.12 -8.34
CA SER A 270 -13.00 -5.24 -9.04
C SER A 270 -12.61 -3.77 -8.89
N GLY A 271 -13.10 -2.92 -9.80
CA GLY A 271 -12.92 -1.48 -9.71
C GLY A 271 -14.17 -0.74 -10.16
N GLU A 272 -14.46 0.36 -9.48
CA GLU A 272 -15.54 1.29 -9.81
C GLU A 272 -15.06 2.73 -9.63
N LEU A 273 -15.55 3.63 -10.48
CA LEU A 273 -15.29 5.06 -10.38
C LEU A 273 -16.65 5.78 -10.30
N GLY A 274 -16.83 6.66 -9.32
CA GLY A 274 -17.98 7.54 -9.30
C GLY A 274 -18.45 7.96 -7.91
N LEU A 275 -19.67 8.50 -7.87
CA LEU A 275 -20.27 9.07 -6.66
C LEU A 275 -20.60 8.02 -5.60
N ALA A 276 -20.98 6.80 -6.00
CA ALA A 276 -21.24 5.71 -5.06
C ALA A 276 -20.00 5.38 -4.22
N ALA A 277 -18.84 5.26 -4.87
CA ALA A 277 -17.56 5.06 -4.20
C ALA A 277 -17.20 6.23 -3.25
N HIS A 278 -17.52 7.47 -3.65
CA HIS A 278 -17.31 8.65 -2.80
C HIS A 278 -18.11 8.55 -1.50
N TRP A 279 -19.39 8.19 -1.59
CA TRP A 279 -20.25 7.97 -0.42
C TRP A 279 -19.80 6.81 0.44
N VAL A 280 -19.37 5.69 -0.16
CA VAL A 280 -18.78 4.56 0.59
C VAL A 280 -17.61 5.04 1.43
N LYS A 281 -16.69 5.83 0.86
CA LYS A 281 -15.56 6.41 1.62
C LYS A 281 -16.03 7.27 2.79
N HIS A 282 -17.01 8.13 2.57
CA HIS A 282 -17.56 9.00 3.61
C HIS A 282 -18.21 8.20 4.76
N ILE A 283 -18.97 7.16 4.43
CA ILE A 283 -19.57 6.25 5.42
C ILE A 283 -18.49 5.53 6.20
N LEU A 284 -17.49 4.95 5.53
CA LEU A 284 -16.38 4.24 6.17
C LEU A 284 -15.60 5.14 7.14
N HIS A 285 -15.39 6.42 6.80
CA HIS A 285 -14.77 7.39 7.70
C HIS A 285 -15.53 7.50 9.04
N HIS A 286 -16.85 7.68 8.97
CA HIS A 286 -17.67 7.82 10.17
C HIS A 286 -17.82 6.51 10.94
N LEU A 287 -17.98 5.38 10.24
CA LEU A 287 -18.06 4.06 10.86
C LEU A 287 -16.76 3.69 11.57
N PHE A 288 -15.60 3.97 10.96
CA PHE A 288 -14.30 3.73 11.59
C PHE A 288 -14.15 4.56 12.87
N ILE A 289 -14.47 5.86 12.85
CA ILE A 289 -14.41 6.71 14.05
C ILE A 289 -15.40 6.23 15.12
N TRP A 290 -16.60 5.78 14.73
CA TRP A 290 -17.59 5.21 15.64
C TRP A 290 -17.04 3.96 16.34
N LYS A 291 -16.43 3.07 15.55
CA LYS A 291 -15.80 1.84 16.01
C LYS A 291 -14.61 2.11 16.93
N ALA A 292 -13.71 3.02 16.54
CA ALA A 292 -12.55 3.42 17.33
C ALA A 292 -12.94 4.04 18.69
N LYS A 293 -14.12 4.66 18.78
CA LYS A 293 -14.67 5.20 20.04
C LYS A 293 -15.47 4.16 20.84
N LEU A 294 -15.53 2.90 20.40
CA LEU A 294 -16.25 1.80 21.05
C LEU A 294 -17.72 2.12 21.34
N ARG A 295 -18.36 2.92 20.48
CA ARG A 295 -19.75 3.33 20.65
C ARG A 295 -20.72 2.15 20.47
N PRO A 296 -21.96 2.22 21.00
CA PRO A 296 -22.92 1.12 20.89
C PRO A 296 -23.04 0.57 19.46
N GLY A 297 -23.04 -0.76 19.34
CA GLY A 297 -23.11 -1.47 18.05
C GLY A 297 -21.79 -1.54 17.27
N TRP A 298 -20.65 -1.05 17.81
CA TRP A 298 -19.37 -1.06 17.10
C TRP A 298 -18.92 -2.45 16.63
N THR A 299 -19.28 -3.51 17.37
CA THR A 299 -18.95 -4.90 17.02
C THR A 299 -19.66 -5.41 15.77
N LEU A 300 -20.73 -4.73 15.33
CA LEU A 300 -21.45 -5.04 14.10
C LEU A 300 -20.83 -4.39 12.86
N ILE A 301 -19.90 -3.44 13.04
CA ILE A 301 -19.21 -2.77 11.95
C ILE A 301 -18.10 -3.71 11.46
N PRO A 302 -18.18 -4.22 10.21
CA PRO A 302 -17.17 -5.13 9.67
C PRO A 302 -15.80 -4.45 9.59
N GLU A 303 -14.75 -5.26 9.42
CA GLU A 303 -13.44 -4.76 8.97
C GLU A 303 -13.43 -4.50 7.47
#